data_AF-A0A5K1DUX6-F1
#
_entry.id   AF-A0A5K1DUX6-F1
#
_cell.length_a   1.000
_cell.length_b   1.000
_cell.length_c   1.000
_cell.angle_alpha   90.00
_cell.angle_beta   90.00
_cell.angle_gamma   90.00
#
_symmetry.space_group_name_H-M   'P 1'
#
loop_
_entity.id
_entity.type
_entity.pdbx_description
1 polymer ?
#
loop_
_entity_poly.entity_id
_entity_poly.type
_entity_poly.pdbx_seq_one_letter_code
_entity_poly.pdbx_strand_id
1 'polypeptide(L)'
;CIYIALVFGLSRFALARIRNSTSESSISFILITVAFAAAVTEVNGVHTTTGALIFGLAMPNGLLAAAFIKKLEDVVALIVPLMFTMTGQRMDLAEMFTGPQGWTLLGVLLVTFLGKSIAVGLVASLFNYTFVDGYLTGVLLTSKGLVDTVMLGLSARAK
;
A
#
# COMPACT_ATOMS: atom_id res chain seq x y z
N CYS A 1 -16.28 9.48 -6.46
CA CYS A 1 -16.42 10.67 -5.60
C CYS A 1 -17.36 10.46 -4.40
N ILE A 2 -18.62 10.05 -4.60
CA ILE A 2 -19.57 9.78 -3.50
C ILE A 2 -19.05 8.75 -2.48
N TYR A 3 -18.44 7.67 -2.97
CA TYR A 3 -17.87 6.62 -2.11
C TYR A 3 -16.74 7.15 -1.20
N ILE A 4 -15.80 7.90 -1.77
CA ILE A 4 -14.67 8.49 -1.04
C ILE A 4 -15.18 9.49 0.00
N ALA A 5 -16.18 10.30 -0.35
CA ALA A 5 -16.81 11.25 0.58
C ALA A 5 -17.55 10.53 1.73
N LEU A 6 -18.19 9.40 1.46
CA LEU A 6 -18.87 8.60 2.48
C LEU A 6 -17.88 7.98 3.46
N VAL A 7 -16.81 7.33 2.96
CA VAL A 7 -15.76 6.75 3.81
C VAL A 7 -15.02 7.83 4.60
N PHE A 8 -14.70 8.96 3.96
CA PHE A 8 -14.04 10.09 4.61
C PHE A 8 -14.93 10.77 5.65
N GLY A 9 -16.24 10.87 5.40
CA GLY A 9 -17.22 11.38 6.36
C GLY A 9 -17.39 10.44 7.56
N LEU A 10 -17.48 9.13 7.31
CA LEU A 10 -17.61 8.10 8.35
C LEU A 10 -16.38 8.07 9.26
N SER A 11 -15.18 8.13 8.68
CA SER A 11 -13.92 8.15 9.42
C SER A 11 -13.74 9.42 10.25
N ARG A 12 -14.04 10.60 9.68
CA ARG A 12 -14.05 11.87 10.42
C ARG A 12 -15.04 11.87 11.57
N PHE A 13 -16.23 11.30 11.38
CA PHE A 13 -17.26 11.18 12.42
C PHE A 13 -16.82 10.24 13.55
N ALA A 14 -16.25 9.07 13.21
CA ALA A 14 -15.69 8.13 14.17
C ALA A 14 -14.53 8.73 14.99
N LEU A 15 -13.62 9.45 14.33
CA LEU A 15 -12.48 10.11 14.97
C LEU A 15 -12.90 11.32 15.83
N ALA A 16 -13.95 12.04 15.43
CA ALA A 16 -14.50 13.15 16.22
C ALA A 16 -15.08 12.68 17.56
N ARG A 17 -15.62 11.46 17.64
CA ARG A 17 -16.16 10.85 18.88
C ARG A 17 -15.08 10.53 19.92
N ILE A 18 -13.81 10.41 19.53
CA ILE A 18 -12.73 9.86 20.36
C ILE A 18 -11.66 10.91 20.68
N ARG A 19 -11.86 12.15 20.21
CA ARG A 19 -10.87 13.24 20.26
C ARG A 19 -10.32 13.57 21.66
N ASN A 20 -11.00 13.17 22.74
CA ASN A 20 -10.65 13.54 24.11
C ASN A 20 -10.16 12.38 25.01
N SER A 21 -9.98 11.15 24.52
CA SER A 21 -9.50 10.05 25.38
C SER A 21 -8.51 9.12 24.67
N THR A 22 -7.27 9.06 25.16
CA THR A 22 -6.20 8.13 24.73
C THR A 22 -6.26 6.83 25.52
N SER A 23 -7.45 6.26 25.70
CA SER A 23 -7.63 4.95 26.36
C SER A 23 -7.36 3.80 25.39
N GLU A 24 -7.06 2.60 25.89
CA GLU A 24 -6.88 1.41 25.04
C GLU A 24 -8.13 1.07 24.22
N SER A 25 -9.31 1.41 24.74
CA SER A 25 -10.60 1.28 24.06
C SER A 25 -10.65 2.12 22.77
N SER A 26 -10.05 3.32 22.79
CA SER A 26 -9.96 4.20 21.63
C SER A 26 -9.16 3.59 20.49
N ILE A 27 -8.03 2.94 20.81
CA ILE A 27 -7.16 2.32 19.79
C ILE A 27 -7.85 1.09 19.18
N SER A 28 -8.50 0.28 20.01
CA SER A 28 -9.27 -0.88 19.54
C SER A 28 -10.41 -0.45 18.59
N PHE A 29 -11.09 0.65 18.91
CA PHE A 29 -12.14 1.20 18.06
C PHE A 29 -11.61 1.70 16.71
N ILE A 30 -10.42 2.32 16.69
CA ILE A 30 -9.76 2.76 15.45
C ILE A 30 -9.43 1.56 14.55
N LEU A 31 -8.88 0.49 15.12
CA LEU A 31 -8.59 -0.73 14.36
C LEU A 31 -9.84 -1.35 13.74
N ILE A 32 -10.94 -1.42 14.50
CA ILE A 32 -12.24 -1.90 14.00
C ILE A 32 -12.77 -0.99 12.88
N THR A 33 -12.64 0.32 13.04
CA THR A 33 -13.11 1.29 12.03
C THR A 33 -12.30 1.19 10.74
N VAL A 34 -10.98 1.00 10.83
CA VAL A 34 -10.09 0.74 9.68
C VAL A 34 -10.50 -0.54 8.97
N ALA A 35 -10.71 -1.63 9.72
CA ALA A 35 -11.14 -2.90 9.16
C ALA A 35 -12.51 -2.81 8.48
N PHE A 36 -13.44 -2.07 9.08
CA PHE A 36 -14.76 -1.83 8.50
C PHE A 36 -14.67 -0.99 7.22
N ALA A 37 -13.88 0.08 7.22
CA ALA A 37 -13.68 0.91 6.03
C ALA A 37 -13.06 0.09 4.88
N ALA A 38 -12.09 -0.76 5.20
CA ALA A 38 -11.45 -1.69 4.28
C ALA A 38 -12.46 -2.71 3.69
N ALA A 39 -13.28 -3.34 4.53
CA ALA A 39 -14.31 -4.28 4.09
C ALA A 39 -15.37 -3.63 3.20
N VAL A 40 -15.81 -2.41 3.54
CA VAL A 40 -16.75 -1.65 2.71
C VAL A 40 -16.12 -1.32 1.35
N THR A 41 -14.82 -1.01 1.25
CA THR A 41 -14.16 -0.81 -0.07
C THR A 41 -14.17 -2.06 -0.91
N GLU A 42 -13.91 -3.21 -0.28
CA GLU A 42 -13.81 -4.49 -0.98
C GLU A 42 -15.15 -4.92 -1.56
N VAL A 43 -16.25 -4.75 -0.81
CA VAL A 43 -17.62 -5.02 -1.29
C VAL A 43 -18.01 -4.15 -2.49
N ASN A 44 -17.45 -2.94 -2.59
CA ASN A 44 -17.70 -2.02 -3.71
C ASN A 44 -16.83 -2.33 -4.94
N GLY A 45 -16.00 -3.38 -4.91
CA GLY A 45 -15.13 -3.77 -6.02
C GLY A 45 -13.86 -2.94 -6.15
N VAL A 46 -13.48 -2.19 -5.12
CA VAL A 46 -12.22 -1.42 -5.07
C VAL A 46 -11.20 -2.15 -4.20
N HIS A 47 -9.90 -1.98 -4.49
CA HIS A 47 -8.84 -2.54 -3.65
C HIS A 47 -8.97 -2.10 -2.18
N THR A 48 -8.96 -3.06 -1.27
CA THR A 48 -9.06 -2.93 0.19
C THR A 48 -8.03 -1.93 0.77
N THR A 49 -6.86 -1.80 0.12
CA THR A 49 -5.81 -0.83 0.49
C THR A 49 -6.25 0.63 0.35
N THR A 50 -7.18 0.92 -0.58
CA THR A 50 -7.69 2.27 -0.81
C THR A 50 -8.53 2.76 0.37
N GLY A 51 -9.34 1.90 0.96
CA GLY A 51 -10.18 2.24 2.11
C GLY A 51 -9.36 2.55 3.37
N ALA A 52 -8.32 1.74 3.62
CA ALA A 52 -7.38 1.97 4.71
C ALA A 52 -6.59 3.28 4.53
N LEU A 53 -6.19 3.61 3.29
CA LEU A 53 -5.50 4.86 2.98
C LEU A 53 -6.39 6.09 3.25
N ILE A 54 -7.65 6.06 2.81
CA ILE A 54 -8.61 7.15 3.04
C ILE A 54 -8.83 7.37 4.54
N PHE A 55 -8.92 6.29 5.32
CA PHE A 55 -8.98 6.40 6.78
C PHE A 55 -7.72 7.05 7.36
N GLY A 56 -6.53 6.62 6.94
CA GLY A 56 -5.26 7.19 7.38
C GLY A 56 -5.14 8.69 7.08
N LEU A 57 -5.59 9.13 5.90
CA LEU A 57 -5.64 10.55 5.51
C LEU A 57 -6.64 11.38 6.33
N ALA A 58 -7.70 10.75 6.84
CA ALA A 58 -8.68 11.41 7.69
C ALA A 58 -8.23 11.53 9.16
N MET A 59 -7.16 10.83 9.54
CA MET A 59 -6.67 10.77 10.92
C MET A 59 -6.11 12.13 11.37
N PRO A 60 -6.58 12.69 12.51
CA PRO A 60 -6.06 13.95 13.01
C PRO A 60 -4.64 13.78 13.57
N ASN A 61 -3.77 14.75 13.28
CA ASN A 61 -2.42 14.79 13.85
C ASN A 61 -2.49 15.09 15.35
N GLY A 62 -1.86 14.24 16.18
CA GLY A 62 -1.83 14.43 17.64
C GLY A 62 -1.41 13.18 18.42
N LEU A 63 -1.53 13.23 19.76
CA LEU A 63 -1.18 12.15 20.69
C LEU A 63 -1.84 10.80 20.35
N LEU A 64 -3.07 10.84 19.85
CA LEU A 64 -3.84 9.64 19.47
C LEU A 64 -3.24 8.97 18.22
N ALA A 65 -2.81 9.75 17.22
CA ALA A 65 -2.12 9.22 16.05
C ALA A 65 -0.75 8.63 16.42
N ALA A 66 0.02 9.30 17.28
CA ALA A 66 1.32 8.79 17.74
C ALA A 66 1.19 7.47 18.51
N ALA A 67 0.21 7.37 19.42
CA ALA A 67 -0.05 6.14 20.16
C ALA A 67 -0.51 4.98 19.24
N PHE A 68 -1.31 5.28 18.23
CA PHE A 68 -1.75 4.31 17.23
C PHE A 68 -0.59 3.83 16.35
N ILE A 69 0.23 4.75 15.83
CA ILE A 69 1.40 4.45 15.00
C ILE A 69 2.38 3.56 15.76
N LYS A 70 2.63 3.84 17.05
CA LYS A 70 3.52 3.02 17.86
C LYS A 70 3.05 1.57 17.97
N LYS A 71 1.74 1.33 18.15
CA LYS A 71 1.20 -0.04 18.16
C LYS A 71 1.24 -0.70 16.77
N LEU A 72 1.05 0.07 15.70
CA LEU A 72 1.19 -0.45 14.34
C LEU A 72 2.64 -0.79 14.01
N GLU A 73 3.62 -0.05 14.51
CA GLU A 73 5.04 -0.30 14.28
C GLU A 73 5.44 -1.70 14.74
N ASP A 74 5.01 -2.11 15.94
CA ASP A 74 5.25 -3.46 16.47
C ASP A 74 4.65 -4.56 15.56
N VAL A 75 3.43 -4.33 15.05
CA VAL A 75 2.72 -5.27 14.17
C VAL A 75 3.38 -5.33 12.79
N VAL A 76 3.75 -4.19 12.23
CA VAL A 76 4.42 -4.08 10.92
C VAL A 76 5.81 -4.71 10.98
N ALA A 77 6.55 -4.52 12.08
CA ALA A 77 7.86 -5.14 12.28
C ALA A 77 7.80 -6.67 12.19
N LEU A 78 6.69 -7.29 12.61
CA LEU A 78 6.48 -8.73 12.47
C LEU A 78 5.97 -9.14 11.08
N ILE A 79 5.05 -8.37 10.49
CA ILE A 79 4.42 -8.70 9.20
C ILE A 79 5.40 -8.56 8.04
N VAL A 80 6.30 -7.58 8.06
CA VAL A 80 7.22 -7.33 6.94
C VAL A 80 8.14 -8.54 6.66
N PRO A 81 8.87 -9.09 7.64
CA PRO A 81 9.67 -10.30 7.45
C PRO A 81 8.85 -11.51 7.02
N LEU A 82 7.63 -11.65 7.57
CA LEU A 82 6.71 -12.72 7.20
C LEU A 82 6.34 -12.65 5.71
N MET A 83 6.01 -11.46 5.21
CA MET A 83 5.72 -11.22 3.80
C MET A 83 6.93 -11.50 2.91
N PHE A 84 8.14 -11.14 3.33
CA PHE A 84 9.36 -11.52 2.61
C PHE A 84 9.56 -13.03 2.56
N THR A 85 9.25 -13.74 3.64
CA THR A 85 9.36 -15.21 3.70
C THR A 85 8.36 -15.88 2.75
N MET A 86 7.10 -15.43 2.76
CA MET A 86 6.04 -15.97 1.90
C MET A 86 6.29 -15.71 0.41
N THR A 87 6.88 -14.56 0.07
CA THR A 87 7.23 -14.23 -1.31
C THR A 87 8.48 -14.96 -1.77
N GLY A 88 9.50 -15.09 -0.91
CA GLY A 88 10.71 -15.85 -1.19
C GLY A 88 10.47 -17.33 -1.45
N GLN A 89 9.56 -17.98 -0.70
CA GLN A 89 9.21 -19.38 -0.92
C GLN A 89 8.57 -19.67 -2.28
N ARG A 90 8.01 -18.65 -2.94
CA ARG A 90 7.38 -18.80 -4.27
C ARG A 90 8.37 -18.62 -5.42
N MET A 91 9.58 -18.15 -5.14
CA MET A 91 10.61 -17.89 -6.15
C MET A 91 11.52 -19.11 -6.27
N ASP A 92 11.38 -19.86 -7.36
CA ASP A 92 12.32 -20.93 -7.69
C ASP A 92 13.56 -20.33 -8.37
N LEU A 93 14.64 -20.21 -7.59
CA LEU A 93 15.92 -19.68 -8.08
C LEU A 93 16.55 -20.61 -9.12
N ALA A 94 16.33 -21.92 -9.05
CA ALA A 94 16.93 -22.87 -9.98
C ALA A 94 16.36 -22.67 -11.39
N GLU A 95 15.05 -22.49 -11.50
CA GLU A 95 14.35 -22.27 -12.78
C GLU A 95 14.72 -20.89 -13.39
N MET A 96 14.95 -19.87 -12.55
CA MET A 96 15.38 -18.54 -13.00
C MET A 96 16.80 -18.51 -13.57
N PHE A 97 17.77 -19.24 -13.00
CA PHE A 97 19.17 -19.15 -13.44
C PHE A 97 19.52 -20.11 -14.59
N THR A 98 18.78 -21.21 -14.75
CA THR A 98 19.13 -22.27 -15.71
C THR A 98 18.23 -22.30 -16.95
N GLY A 99 17.01 -21.75 -16.87
CA GLY A 99 16.04 -21.78 -17.97
C GLY A 99 16.10 -20.56 -18.90
N PRO A 100 15.77 -20.71 -20.21
CA PRO A 100 15.58 -19.57 -21.12
C PRO A 100 14.47 -18.61 -20.66
N GLN A 101 13.56 -19.07 -19.82
CA GLN A 101 12.50 -18.26 -19.21
C GLN A 101 13.06 -17.17 -18.27
N GLY A 102 14.18 -17.41 -17.58
CA GLY A 102 14.82 -16.43 -16.71
C GLY A 102 15.29 -15.18 -17.45
N TRP A 103 15.88 -15.36 -18.64
CA TRP A 103 16.30 -14.26 -19.51
C TRP A 103 15.12 -13.45 -20.04
N THR A 104 14.00 -14.11 -20.37
CA THR A 104 12.78 -13.41 -20.79
C THR A 104 12.17 -12.59 -19.67
N LEU A 105 12.14 -13.12 -18.44
CA LEU A 105 11.69 -12.40 -17.25
C LEU A 105 12.58 -11.19 -16.95
N LEU A 106 13.90 -11.34 -17.04
CA LEU A 106 14.84 -10.23 -16.87
C LEU A 106 14.60 -9.12 -17.90
N GLY A 107 14.38 -9.49 -19.16
CA GLY A 107 14.07 -8.55 -20.24
C GLY A 107 12.76 -7.79 -19.98
N VAL A 108 11.69 -8.48 -19.60
CA VAL A 108 10.40 -7.86 -19.26
C VAL A 108 10.54 -6.94 -18.06
N LEU A 109 11.30 -7.34 -17.04
CA LEU A 109 11.55 -6.53 -15.85
C LEU A 109 12.27 -5.23 -16.20
N LEU A 110 13.33 -5.30 -17.01
CA LEU A 110 14.09 -4.12 -17.45
C LEU A 110 13.25 -3.18 -18.31
N VAL A 111 12.50 -3.71 -19.28
CA VAL A 111 11.62 -2.90 -20.14
C VAL A 111 10.54 -2.22 -19.31
N THR A 112 9.93 -2.93 -18.36
CA THR A 112 8.88 -2.37 -17.49
C THR A 112 9.45 -1.33 -16.53
N PHE A 113 10.63 -1.59 -15.94
CA PHE A 113 11.31 -0.67 -15.03
C PHE A 113 11.68 0.64 -15.75
N LEU A 114 12.37 0.54 -16.89
CA LEU A 114 12.77 1.70 -17.69
C LEU A 114 11.54 2.44 -18.22
N GLY A 115 10.56 1.72 -18.78
CA GLY A 115 9.33 2.31 -19.29
C GLY A 115 8.58 3.12 -18.24
N LYS A 116 8.43 2.58 -17.02
CA LYS A 116 7.71 3.25 -15.92
C LYS A 116 8.52 4.42 -15.34
N SER A 117 9.82 4.27 -15.17
CA SER A 117 10.70 5.34 -14.67
C SER A 117 10.78 6.52 -15.63
N ILE A 118 10.97 6.25 -16.94
CA ILE A 118 11.04 7.28 -17.98
C ILE A 118 9.68 7.97 -18.14
N ALA A 119 8.57 7.24 -18.13
CA ALA A 119 7.24 7.82 -18.22
C ALA A 119 6.96 8.80 -17.06
N VAL A 120 7.31 8.42 -15.83
CA VAL A 120 7.13 9.30 -14.66
C VAL A 120 8.07 10.50 -14.72
N GLY A 121 9.33 10.32 -15.15
CA GLY A 121 10.28 11.41 -15.36
C GLY A 121 9.81 12.43 -16.40
N LEU A 122 9.22 11.95 -17.50
CA LEU A 122 8.62 12.80 -18.53
C LEU A 122 7.42 13.60 -18.00
N VAL A 123 6.52 12.94 -17.26
CA VAL A 123 5.38 13.63 -16.64
C VAL A 123 5.86 14.67 -15.63
N ALA A 124 6.86 14.36 -14.80
CA ALA A 124 7.42 15.31 -13.84
C ALA A 124 7.99 16.56 -14.52
N SER A 125 8.65 16.40 -15.67
CA SER A 125 9.15 17.53 -16.46
C SER A 125 8.02 18.44 -16.98
N LEU A 126 6.88 17.88 -17.37
CA LEU A 126 5.70 18.67 -17.79
C LEU A 126 5.10 19.51 -16.65
N PHE A 127 5.30 19.09 -15.40
CA PHE A 127 4.83 19.79 -14.21
C PHE A 127 5.90 20.71 -13.56
N ASN A 128 6.97 21.04 -14.28
CA ASN A 128 8.10 21.87 -13.80
C ASN A 128 8.86 21.30 -12.59
N TYR A 129 8.87 19.98 -12.40
CA TYR A 129 9.76 19.34 -11.43
C TYR A 129 11.13 19.05 -12.05
N THR A 130 12.17 19.00 -11.23
CA THR A 130 13.51 18.59 -11.65
C THR A 130 13.46 17.17 -12.21
N PHE A 131 14.11 16.92 -13.35
CA PHE A 131 14.18 15.57 -13.95
C PHE A 131 14.71 14.51 -12.97
N VAL A 132 15.62 14.91 -12.06
CA VAL A 132 16.16 14.04 -11.00
C VAL A 132 15.07 13.61 -10.03
N ASP A 133 14.23 14.55 -9.55
CA ASP A 133 13.14 14.26 -8.62
C ASP A 133 12.06 13.38 -9.29
N GLY A 134 11.79 13.63 -10.57
CA GLY A 134 10.90 12.80 -11.38
C GLY A 134 11.40 11.36 -11.54
N TYR A 135 12.68 11.18 -11.86
CA TYR A 135 13.30 9.86 -11.98
C TYR A 135 13.33 9.12 -10.64
N LEU A 136 13.72 9.79 -9.55
CA LEU A 136 13.69 9.21 -8.20
C LEU A 136 12.28 8.75 -7.82
N THR A 137 11.27 9.57 -8.12
CA THR A 137 9.86 9.21 -7.91
C THR A 137 9.44 8.01 -8.78
N GLY A 138 9.88 7.95 -10.03
CA GLY A 138 9.63 6.81 -10.93
C GLY A 138 10.24 5.49 -10.44
N VAL A 139 11.46 5.55 -9.90
CA VAL A 139 12.12 4.39 -9.26
C VAL A 139 11.36 3.95 -8.01
N LEU A 140 10.94 4.90 -7.16
CA LEU A 140 10.14 4.62 -5.95
C LEU A 140 8.76 4.00 -6.25
N LEU A 141 8.13 4.41 -7.36
CA LEU A 141 6.85 3.82 -7.79
C LEU A 141 7.00 2.40 -8.31
N THR A 142 8.20 2.02 -8.77
CA THR A 142 8.46 0.66 -9.25
C THR A 142 8.61 -0.33 -8.09
N SER A 143 9.23 0.07 -6.98
CA SER A 143 9.31 -0.76 -5.77
C SER A 143 7.97 -0.92 -5.06
N LYS A 144 7.07 0.07 -5.16
CA LYS A 144 5.70 -0.03 -4.63
C LYS A 144 4.84 -1.09 -5.35
N GLY A 145 5.07 -1.29 -6.65
CA GLY A 145 4.34 -2.28 -7.46
C GLY A 145 4.62 -3.75 -7.13
N LEU A 146 5.71 -4.02 -6.39
CA LEU A 146 6.06 -5.40 -5.99
C LEU A 146 5.04 -5.96 -4.98
N VAL A 147 4.54 -5.13 -4.06
CA VAL A 147 3.48 -5.53 -3.10
C VAL A 147 2.14 -5.76 -3.81
N ASP A 148 1.79 -4.90 -4.77
CA ASP A 148 0.55 -5.05 -5.54
C ASP A 148 0.58 -6.31 -6.43
N THR A 149 1.75 -6.66 -6.99
CA THR A 149 1.92 -7.89 -7.78
C THR A 149 1.82 -9.15 -6.91
N VAL A 150 2.34 -9.10 -5.68
CA VAL A 150 2.17 -10.19 -4.69
C VAL A 150 0.70 -10.34 -4.30
N MET A 151 -0.02 -9.23 -4.10
CA MET A 151 -1.47 -9.25 -3.83
C MET A 151 -2.27 -9.78 -5.02
N LEU A 152 -1.95 -9.38 -6.25
CA LEU A 152 -2.60 -9.91 -7.47
C LEU A 152 -2.34 -11.42 -7.64
N GLY A 153 -1.15 -11.90 -7.27
CA GLY A 153 -0.86 -13.33 -7.25
C GLY A 153 -1.64 -14.12 -6.20
N LEU A 154 -2.03 -13.49 -5.07
CA LEU A 154 -2.89 -14.10 -4.05
C LEU A 154 -4.35 -14.17 -4.52
N SER A 155 -4.88 -13.11 -5.13
CA SER A 155 -6.26 -13.08 -5.62
C SER A 155 -6.48 -13.98 -6.84
N ALA A 156 -5.49 -14.11 -7.73
CA ALA A 156 -5.54 -15.06 -8.84
C ALA A 156 -5.60 -16.53 -8.39
N ARG A 157 -5.16 -16.84 -7.15
CA ARG A 157 -5.16 -18.19 -6.58
C ARG A 157 -6.41 -18.50 -5.73
N ALA A 158 -7.26 -17.51 -5.48
CA ALA A 158 -8.48 -17.64 -4.69
C ALA A 158 -9.72 -17.97 -5.56
N LYS A 159 -9.51 -18.39 -6.80
CA LYS A 159 -10.52 -18.92 -7.71
C LYS A 159 -10.15 -20.33 -8.14
#